data_AF-A0AAJ0XAP9-F1
#
_entry.id   AF-A0AAJ0XAP9-F1
#
_cell.length_a   1.000
_cell.length_b   1.000
_cell.length_c   1.000
_cell.angle_alpha   90.00
_cell.angle_beta   90.00
_cell.angle_gamma   90.00
#
_symmetry.space_group_name_H-M   'P 1'
#
loop_
_entity.id
_entity.type
_entity.pdbx_description
1 polymer ?
#
loop_
_entity_poly.entity_id
_entity_poly.type
_entity_poly.pdbx_seq_one_letter_code
_entity_poly.pdbx_strand_id
1 'polypeptide(L)'
;MSAASGQGAAKQYAAYIGLDVHKETIAVAVAEAGRADPLYRGEIANTPKKVERLIAKLSEAYAGALLLFCYEAGPCGYGLHRQLIASGHDCEVVAPSLIPQKAGERIKTDRRDALKLARLLRSGDLTAVWVPDQEQERMRDLSRARDDLKAQERKARQQLNAFLLRHGQHWPKGKSRWTPAHENWLAGLKLDDPWQQVVLQTYIDAERAAGERVAQLNDQLMRALPEWSLAPVVDSLVALRGINKLAAIVLLAELGDISRFDSPRQLMAFLGLVPSEHSSGGRRRQGAITLTGNSHARRMLIESAWSYRFPARQTKHLKAKAANASPEAKRIAWKAQVRLCGRYRTLTRAGKNTKLVCVAIARELVGFIWDIVRQEMPRLSPAPTPATHP
;
A
#
# COMPACT_ATOMS: atom_id res chain seq x y z
N MET A 1 -19.96 -22.72 6.36
CA MET A 1 -21.32 -22.70 5.79
C MET A 1 -22.27 -22.03 6.78
N SER A 2 -23.26 -21.31 6.27
CA SER A 2 -24.07 -20.21 6.88
C SER A 2 -23.30 -18.88 6.90
N ALA A 3 -23.49 -17.85 6.04
CA ALA A 3 -24.69 -17.24 5.41
C ALA A 3 -25.78 -16.90 6.43
N ALA A 4 -26.32 -15.69 6.60
CA ALA A 4 -26.21 -14.36 5.96
C ALA A 4 -26.55 -13.30 7.06
N SER A 5 -26.27 -12.00 6.91
CA SER A 5 -27.32 -11.07 6.51
C SER A 5 -26.74 -9.70 6.11
N GLY A 6 -27.04 -9.32 4.88
CA GLY A 6 -26.62 -8.09 4.21
C GLY A 6 -26.71 -8.26 2.69
N GLN A 7 -27.72 -8.99 2.19
CA GLN A 7 -27.97 -9.07 0.74
C GLN A 7 -28.67 -7.79 0.31
N GLY A 8 -27.89 -6.80 -0.13
CA GLY A 8 -28.38 -5.90 -1.18
C GLY A 8 -28.66 -6.76 -2.41
N ALA A 9 -29.76 -6.50 -3.12
CA ALA A 9 -30.08 -7.18 -4.36
C ALA A 9 -28.83 -7.19 -5.26
N ALA A 10 -28.42 -8.37 -5.75
CA ALA A 10 -27.28 -8.47 -6.63
C ALA A 10 -27.54 -7.61 -7.87
N LYS A 11 -26.74 -6.55 -8.07
CA LYS A 11 -26.83 -5.70 -9.26
C LYS A 11 -26.73 -6.61 -10.49
N GLN A 12 -27.74 -6.54 -11.36
CA GLN A 12 -27.77 -7.28 -12.59
C GLN A 12 -27.16 -6.42 -13.71
N TYR A 13 -26.13 -6.94 -14.36
CA TYR A 13 -25.43 -6.26 -15.44
C TYR A 13 -25.84 -6.84 -16.79
N ALA A 14 -26.05 -5.99 -17.79
CA ALA A 14 -26.40 -6.43 -19.15
C ALA A 14 -25.18 -7.03 -19.89
N ALA A 15 -23.99 -6.49 -19.63
CA ALA A 15 -22.74 -7.01 -20.16
C ALA A 15 -21.54 -6.69 -19.25
N TYR A 16 -20.47 -7.43 -19.48
CA TYR A 16 -19.21 -7.41 -18.74
C TYR A 16 -18.07 -7.03 -19.69
N ILE A 17 -17.41 -5.91 -19.45
CA ILE A 17 -16.46 -5.30 -20.36
C ILE A 17 -15.04 -5.48 -19.81
N GLY A 18 -14.21 -6.18 -20.57
CA GLY A 18 -12.77 -6.28 -20.30
C GLY A 18 -12.02 -5.22 -21.08
N LEU A 19 -11.25 -4.39 -20.37
CA LEU A 19 -10.39 -3.37 -20.94
C LEU A 19 -8.93 -3.72 -20.63
N ASP A 20 -8.16 -4.02 -21.66
CA ASP A 20 -6.71 -4.10 -21.52
C ASP A 20 -6.11 -2.72 -21.85
N VAL A 21 -5.56 -2.07 -20.81
CA VAL A 21 -5.27 -0.63 -20.81
C VAL A 21 -3.77 -0.40 -20.97
N HIS A 22 -3.40 0.20 -22.10
CA HIS A 22 -2.05 0.66 -22.40
C HIS A 22 -1.97 2.19 -22.42
N LYS A 23 -0.75 2.76 -22.42
CA LYS A 23 -0.54 4.22 -22.38
C LYS A 23 -1.24 4.98 -23.52
N GLU A 24 -1.35 4.37 -24.69
CA GLU A 24 -1.86 5.01 -25.91
C GLU A 24 -3.19 4.42 -26.38
N THR A 25 -3.45 3.16 -26.04
CA THR A 25 -4.58 2.39 -26.56
C THR A 25 -5.27 1.59 -25.46
N ILE A 26 -6.54 1.26 -25.68
CA ILE A 26 -7.32 0.36 -24.83
C ILE A 26 -7.95 -0.69 -25.75
N ALA A 27 -7.60 -1.95 -25.56
CA ALA A 27 -8.23 -3.08 -26.23
C ALA A 27 -9.52 -3.46 -25.48
N VAL A 28 -10.62 -3.58 -26.22
CA VAL A 28 -11.96 -3.71 -25.64
C VAL A 28 -12.57 -5.08 -26.00
N ALA A 29 -13.08 -5.77 -25.00
CA ALA A 29 -13.88 -6.97 -25.19
C ALA A 29 -15.16 -6.91 -24.36
N VAL A 30 -16.21 -7.56 -24.85
CA VAL A 30 -17.52 -7.59 -24.20
C VAL A 30 -17.98 -9.03 -24.06
N ALA A 31 -18.33 -9.43 -22.85
CA ALA A 31 -19.03 -10.68 -22.57
C ALA A 31 -20.47 -10.36 -22.19
N GLU A 32 -21.43 -10.83 -22.98
CA GLU A 32 -22.84 -10.72 -22.63
C GLU A 32 -23.20 -11.65 -21.47
N ALA A 33 -24.34 -11.38 -20.83
CA ALA A 33 -24.92 -12.29 -19.87
C ALA A 33 -25.10 -13.70 -20.48
N GLY A 34 -24.89 -14.75 -19.67
CA GLY A 34 -24.95 -16.14 -20.11
C GLY A 34 -23.57 -16.75 -20.39
N ARG A 35 -23.52 -17.72 -21.31
CA ARG A 35 -22.35 -18.60 -21.51
C ARG A 35 -21.61 -18.40 -22.84
N ALA A 36 -22.09 -17.53 -23.72
CA ALA A 36 -21.46 -17.27 -25.00
C ALA A 36 -20.02 -16.74 -24.81
N ASP A 37 -19.15 -16.97 -25.79
CA ASP A 37 -17.79 -16.45 -25.71
C ASP A 37 -17.76 -14.91 -25.79
N PRO A 38 -16.83 -14.24 -25.08
CA PRO A 38 -16.67 -12.80 -25.21
C PRO A 38 -16.29 -12.40 -26.64
N LEU A 39 -16.76 -11.24 -27.06
CA LEU A 39 -16.49 -10.66 -28.37
C LEU A 39 -15.48 -9.52 -28.26
N TYR A 40 -14.45 -9.55 -29.11
CA TYR A 40 -13.50 -8.46 -29.21
C TYR A 40 -14.10 -7.32 -30.04
N ARG A 41 -14.03 -6.09 -29.52
CA ARG A 41 -14.63 -4.88 -30.13
C ARG A 41 -13.60 -3.93 -30.74
N GLY A 42 -12.32 -4.32 -30.79
CA GLY A 42 -11.22 -3.53 -31.33
C GLY A 42 -10.52 -2.70 -30.27
N GLU A 43 -9.77 -1.70 -30.73
CA GLU A 43 -9.00 -0.79 -29.88
C GLU A 43 -9.50 0.65 -30.02
N ILE A 44 -9.38 1.40 -28.94
CA ILE A 44 -9.58 2.85 -28.94
C ILE A 44 -8.33 3.54 -28.43
N ALA A 45 -8.12 4.80 -28.78
CA ALA A 45 -7.06 5.59 -28.14
C ALA A 45 -7.41 5.85 -26.67
N ASN A 46 -6.43 5.74 -25.77
CA ASN A 46 -6.57 6.00 -24.34
C ASN A 46 -6.67 7.51 -24.07
N THR A 47 -7.84 8.08 -24.36
CA THR A 47 -8.14 9.49 -24.14
C THR A 47 -9.56 9.65 -23.61
N PRO A 48 -9.85 10.64 -22.75
CA PRO A 48 -11.19 10.82 -22.18
C PRO A 48 -12.29 10.85 -23.24
N LYS A 49 -12.09 11.60 -24.33
CA LYS A 49 -13.07 11.72 -25.42
C LYS A 49 -13.35 10.40 -26.15
N LYS A 50 -12.36 9.52 -26.29
CA LYS A 50 -12.55 8.22 -26.95
C LYS A 50 -13.21 7.21 -26.02
N VAL A 51 -12.87 7.25 -24.73
CA VAL A 51 -13.55 6.46 -23.68
C VAL A 51 -15.02 6.86 -23.58
N GLU A 52 -15.33 8.16 -23.59
CA GLU A 52 -16.71 8.67 -23.58
C GLU A 52 -17.51 8.15 -24.78
N ARG A 53 -16.92 8.19 -25.99
CA ARG A 53 -17.56 7.63 -27.19
C ARG A 53 -17.78 6.12 -27.11
N LEU A 54 -16.84 5.39 -26.50
CA LEU A 54 -17.00 3.95 -26.26
C LEU A 54 -18.17 3.70 -25.32
N ILE A 55 -18.24 4.42 -24.21
CA ILE A 55 -19.33 4.31 -23.23
C ILE A 55 -20.67 4.61 -23.89
N ALA A 56 -20.79 5.70 -24.64
CA ALA A 56 -22.03 6.06 -25.34
C ALA A 56 -22.48 4.94 -26.30
N LYS A 57 -21.56 4.40 -27.11
CA LYS A 57 -21.85 3.31 -28.05
C LYS A 57 -22.31 2.03 -27.34
N LEU A 58 -21.67 1.67 -26.23
CA LEU A 58 -22.05 0.49 -25.44
C LEU A 58 -23.38 0.71 -24.73
N SER A 59 -23.60 1.89 -24.15
CA SER A 59 -24.87 2.26 -23.50
C SER A 59 -26.03 2.18 -24.49
N GLU A 60 -25.87 2.71 -25.71
CA GLU A 60 -26.86 2.57 -26.80
C GLU A 60 -27.11 1.10 -27.16
N ALA A 61 -26.05 0.31 -27.35
CA ALA A 61 -26.15 -1.11 -27.71
C ALA A 61 -26.86 -1.96 -26.65
N TYR A 62 -26.83 -1.54 -25.38
CA TYR A 62 -27.49 -2.21 -24.26
C TYR A 62 -28.67 -1.40 -23.70
N ALA A 63 -29.28 -0.51 -24.50
CA ALA A 63 -30.47 0.27 -24.16
C ALA A 63 -30.38 1.01 -22.80
N GLY A 64 -29.20 1.53 -22.46
CA GLY A 64 -28.94 2.26 -21.22
C GLY A 64 -28.81 1.38 -19.98
N ALA A 65 -28.82 0.06 -20.12
CA ALA A 65 -28.70 -0.85 -18.98
C ALA A 65 -27.33 -0.73 -18.28
N LEU A 66 -27.29 -1.10 -17.00
CA LEU A 66 -26.07 -1.07 -16.21
C LEU A 66 -25.03 -2.07 -16.76
N LEU A 67 -23.80 -1.57 -16.96
CA LEU A 67 -22.67 -2.32 -17.44
C LEU A 67 -21.61 -2.43 -16.34
N LEU A 68 -20.88 -3.56 -16.33
CA LEU A 68 -19.74 -3.76 -15.44
C LEU A 68 -18.45 -3.78 -16.26
N PHE A 69 -17.57 -2.81 -16.02
CA PHE A 69 -16.26 -2.73 -16.65
C PHE A 69 -15.18 -3.31 -15.74
N CYS A 70 -14.07 -3.76 -16.31
CA CYS A 70 -12.85 -4.01 -15.56
C CYS A 70 -11.59 -3.70 -16.35
N TYR A 71 -10.54 -3.33 -15.63
CA TYR A 71 -9.18 -3.24 -16.15
C TYR A 71 -8.16 -3.55 -15.07
N GLU A 72 -6.96 -3.95 -15.47
CA GLU A 72 -5.87 -4.27 -14.56
C GLU A 72 -5.33 -3.02 -13.84
N ALA A 73 -5.08 -3.12 -12.53
CA ALA A 73 -4.36 -2.09 -11.81
C ALA A 73 -2.96 -1.90 -12.42
N GLY A 74 -2.64 -0.68 -12.84
CA GLY A 74 -1.41 -0.40 -13.57
C GLY A 74 -1.03 1.09 -13.54
N PRO A 75 0.00 1.48 -14.31
CA PRO A 75 0.55 2.84 -14.30
C PRO A 75 -0.43 3.91 -14.84
N CYS A 76 -1.50 3.50 -15.52
CA CYS A 76 -2.52 4.42 -16.04
C CYS A 76 -3.45 4.99 -14.95
N GLY A 77 -3.28 4.57 -13.69
CA GLY A 77 -3.98 5.14 -12.54
C GLY A 77 -5.49 4.87 -12.54
N TYR A 78 -6.24 5.72 -11.84
CA TYR A 78 -7.69 5.54 -11.62
C TYR A 78 -8.58 6.49 -12.44
N GLY A 79 -8.01 7.25 -13.38
CA GLY A 79 -8.76 8.20 -14.21
C GLY A 79 -9.88 7.53 -15.02
N LEU A 80 -9.56 6.40 -15.67
CA LEU A 80 -10.52 5.59 -16.42
C LEU A 80 -11.66 5.07 -15.53
N HIS A 81 -11.33 4.54 -14.35
CA HIS A 81 -12.36 4.11 -13.39
C HIS A 81 -13.31 5.25 -13.04
N ARG A 82 -12.79 6.44 -12.71
CA ARG A 82 -13.63 7.60 -12.36
C ARG A 82 -14.52 8.03 -13.52
N GLN A 83 -14.01 8.01 -14.74
CA GLN A 83 -14.80 8.33 -15.92
C GLN A 83 -15.95 7.34 -16.13
N LEU A 84 -15.70 6.04 -15.92
CA LEU A 84 -16.72 5.00 -16.01
C LEU A 84 -17.78 5.15 -14.91
N ILE A 85 -17.37 5.36 -13.65
CA ILE A 85 -18.30 5.62 -12.54
C ILE A 85 -19.15 6.88 -12.80
N ALA A 86 -18.53 7.97 -13.25
CA ALA A 86 -19.22 9.23 -13.54
C ALA A 86 -20.24 9.10 -14.70
N SER A 87 -20.05 8.11 -15.58
CA SER A 87 -21.01 7.81 -16.66
C SER A 87 -22.21 6.96 -16.22
N GLY A 88 -22.29 6.58 -14.94
CA GLY A 88 -23.40 5.78 -14.40
C GLY A 88 -23.21 4.26 -14.54
N HIS A 89 -22.00 3.81 -14.83
CA HIS A 89 -21.65 2.39 -14.90
C HIS A 89 -20.73 1.97 -13.75
N ASP A 90 -20.65 0.67 -13.46
CA ASP A 90 -19.74 0.15 -12.44
C ASP A 90 -18.40 -0.27 -13.07
N CYS A 91 -17.32 -0.18 -12.31
CA CYS A 91 -15.98 -0.57 -12.77
C CYS A 91 -15.19 -1.24 -11.65
N GLU A 92 -14.62 -2.41 -11.95
CA GLU A 92 -13.65 -3.08 -11.09
C GLU A 92 -12.22 -2.89 -11.60
N VAL A 93 -11.37 -2.26 -10.79
CA VAL A 93 -9.92 -2.30 -11.04
C VAL A 93 -9.40 -3.59 -10.44
N VAL A 94 -8.70 -4.44 -11.19
CA VAL A 94 -8.38 -5.81 -10.76
C VAL A 94 -6.91 -6.02 -10.46
N ALA A 95 -6.60 -6.87 -9.49
CA ALA A 95 -5.23 -7.15 -9.06
C ALA A 95 -4.52 -8.08 -10.06
N PRO A 96 -3.49 -7.62 -10.81
CA PRO A 96 -2.90 -8.39 -11.90
C PRO A 96 -2.33 -9.74 -11.45
N SER A 97 -1.71 -9.77 -10.26
CA SER A 97 -1.09 -10.97 -9.69
C SER A 97 -2.09 -12.04 -9.24
N LEU A 98 -3.39 -11.71 -9.18
CA LEU A 98 -4.45 -12.62 -8.74
C LEU A 98 -5.37 -13.05 -9.89
N ILE A 99 -5.12 -12.58 -11.12
CA ILE A 99 -5.89 -13.00 -12.29
C ILE A 99 -5.57 -14.47 -12.59
N PRO A 100 -6.57 -15.37 -12.62
CA PRO A 100 -6.36 -16.77 -12.96
C PRO A 100 -5.60 -16.94 -14.28
N GLN A 101 -4.59 -17.81 -14.30
CA GLN A 101 -3.82 -18.13 -15.51
C GLN A 101 -3.94 -19.62 -15.83
N LYS A 102 -4.18 -19.94 -17.10
CA LYS A 102 -4.21 -21.32 -17.58
C LYS A 102 -2.77 -21.80 -17.76
N ALA A 103 -2.43 -22.94 -17.14
CA ALA A 103 -1.11 -23.53 -17.28
C ALA A 103 -0.77 -23.80 -18.76
N GLY A 104 0.45 -23.44 -19.18
CA GLY A 104 0.93 -23.61 -20.55
C GLY A 104 0.53 -22.48 -21.52
N GLU A 105 -0.32 -21.54 -21.13
CA GLU A 105 -0.64 -20.38 -21.95
C GLU A 105 0.53 -19.38 -21.94
N ARG A 106 1.26 -19.32 -23.07
CA ARG A 106 2.48 -18.49 -23.22
C ARG A 106 2.32 -17.31 -24.18
N ILE A 107 1.22 -17.26 -24.93
CA ILE A 107 0.97 -16.20 -25.92
C ILE A 107 0.10 -15.11 -25.27
N LYS A 108 0.70 -13.94 -25.08
CA LYS A 108 0.06 -12.72 -24.55
C LYS A 108 -0.13 -11.73 -25.69
N THR A 109 -1.35 -11.22 -25.83
CA THR A 109 -1.73 -10.20 -26.82
C THR A 109 -2.90 -9.41 -26.26
N ASP A 110 -2.99 -8.11 -26.56
CA ASP A 110 -3.99 -7.21 -26.00
C ASP A 110 -5.43 -7.69 -26.23
N ARG A 111 -5.71 -8.24 -27.43
CA ARG A 111 -6.99 -8.91 -27.74
C ARG A 111 -7.33 -10.05 -26.77
N ARG A 112 -6.36 -10.93 -26.49
CA ARG A 112 -6.56 -12.10 -25.61
C ARG A 112 -6.74 -11.67 -24.17
N ASP A 113 -5.99 -10.67 -23.72
CA ASP A 113 -6.07 -10.14 -22.37
C ASP A 113 -7.43 -9.45 -22.13
N ALA A 114 -7.90 -8.61 -23.06
CA ALA A 114 -9.24 -8.02 -22.99
C ALA A 114 -10.35 -9.08 -22.95
N LEU A 115 -10.30 -10.09 -23.85
CA LEU A 115 -11.27 -11.20 -23.87
C LEU A 115 -11.26 -11.99 -22.56
N LYS A 116 -10.08 -12.25 -22.01
CA LYS A 116 -9.91 -12.96 -20.74
C LYS A 116 -10.50 -12.16 -19.58
N LEU A 117 -10.22 -10.86 -19.51
CA LEU A 117 -10.79 -9.97 -18.50
C LEU A 117 -12.32 -9.97 -18.55
N ALA A 118 -12.92 -9.79 -19.74
CA ALA A 118 -14.36 -9.82 -19.90
C ALA A 118 -14.97 -11.17 -19.44
N ARG A 119 -14.32 -12.30 -19.77
CA ARG A 119 -14.77 -13.64 -19.36
C ARG A 119 -14.74 -13.80 -17.84
N LEU A 120 -13.61 -13.45 -17.20
CA LEU A 120 -13.41 -13.62 -15.76
C LEU A 120 -14.24 -12.65 -14.93
N LEU A 121 -14.48 -11.44 -15.45
CA LEU A 121 -15.39 -10.47 -14.82
C LEU A 121 -16.81 -11.03 -14.78
N ARG A 122 -17.28 -11.61 -15.89
CA ARG A 122 -18.60 -12.26 -15.96
C ARG A 122 -18.74 -13.43 -15.00
N SER A 123 -17.69 -14.24 -14.82
CA SER A 123 -17.75 -15.38 -13.89
C SER A 123 -17.54 -15.01 -12.42
N GLY A 124 -17.13 -13.77 -12.13
CA GLY A 124 -16.83 -13.33 -10.76
C GLY A 124 -15.48 -13.86 -10.24
N ASP A 125 -14.58 -14.29 -11.13
CA ASP A 125 -13.28 -14.86 -10.78
C ASP A 125 -12.17 -13.79 -10.62
N LEU A 126 -12.48 -12.53 -10.87
CA LEU A 126 -11.55 -11.42 -10.68
C LEU A 126 -11.53 -10.95 -9.22
N THR A 127 -10.35 -10.53 -8.76
CA THR A 127 -10.19 -9.88 -7.46
C THR A 127 -10.04 -8.38 -7.65
N ALA A 128 -11.08 -7.63 -7.30
CA ALA A 128 -11.05 -6.17 -7.31
C ALA A 128 -10.06 -5.62 -6.26
N VAL A 129 -9.34 -4.56 -6.63
CA VAL A 129 -8.57 -3.73 -5.71
C VAL A 129 -9.46 -2.62 -5.17
N TRP A 130 -9.15 -2.16 -3.96
CA TRP A 130 -9.76 -0.93 -3.46
C TRP A 130 -9.21 0.27 -4.24
N VAL A 131 -10.12 1.08 -4.79
CA VAL A 131 -9.79 2.32 -5.50
C VAL A 131 -9.85 3.48 -4.50
N PRO A 132 -8.74 4.22 -4.28
CA PRO A 132 -8.74 5.38 -3.41
C PRO A 132 -9.54 6.55 -4.03
N ASP A 133 -10.15 7.36 -3.16
CA ASP A 133 -10.60 8.68 -3.57
C ASP A 133 -9.40 9.59 -3.95
N GLN A 134 -9.70 10.79 -4.44
CA GLN A 134 -8.66 11.69 -4.93
C GLN A 134 -7.74 12.24 -3.82
N GLU A 135 -8.27 12.53 -2.64
CA GLU A 135 -7.47 13.05 -1.53
C GLU A 135 -6.47 11.98 -1.07
N GLN A 136 -6.97 10.76 -0.94
CA GLN A 136 -6.24 9.56 -0.58
C GLN A 136 -5.17 9.17 -1.62
N GLU A 137 -5.47 9.30 -2.91
CA GLU A 137 -4.50 9.11 -4.00
C GLU A 137 -3.38 10.17 -3.92
N ARG A 138 -3.71 11.45 -3.73
CA ARG A 138 -2.72 12.53 -3.62
C ARG A 138 -1.77 12.32 -2.44
N MET A 139 -2.30 11.94 -1.27
CA MET A 139 -1.45 11.64 -0.10
C MET A 139 -0.58 10.39 -0.34
N ARG A 140 -1.11 9.40 -1.06
CA ARG A 140 -0.33 8.22 -1.47
C ARG A 140 0.82 8.60 -2.38
N ASP A 141 0.59 9.41 -3.42
CA ASP A 141 1.62 9.88 -4.33
C ASP A 141 2.73 10.62 -3.59
N LEU A 142 2.35 11.52 -2.68
CA LEU A 142 3.31 12.26 -1.85
C LEU A 142 4.15 11.33 -0.97
N SER A 143 3.52 10.33 -0.33
CA SER A 143 4.23 9.36 0.52
C SER A 143 5.12 8.39 -0.28
N ARG A 144 4.72 8.02 -1.51
CA ARG A 144 5.49 7.15 -2.41
C ARG A 144 6.67 7.87 -3.03
N ALA A 145 6.50 9.12 -3.46
CA ALA A 145 7.60 9.96 -3.93
C ALA A 145 8.73 10.05 -2.88
N ARG A 146 8.36 10.11 -1.59
CA ARG A 146 9.32 10.06 -0.49
C ARG A 146 10.04 8.72 -0.38
N ASP A 147 9.33 7.61 -0.55
CA ASP A 147 9.97 6.30 -0.58
C ASP A 147 10.95 6.16 -1.76
N ASP A 148 10.63 6.72 -2.92
CA ASP A 148 11.53 6.75 -4.09
C ASP A 148 12.80 7.57 -3.79
N LEU A 149 12.65 8.75 -3.19
CA LEU A 149 13.79 9.57 -2.76
C LEU A 149 14.65 8.87 -1.70
N LYS A 150 14.04 8.14 -0.75
CA LYS A 150 14.78 7.29 0.20
C LYS A 150 15.53 6.16 -0.49
N ALA A 151 15.00 5.61 -1.59
CA ALA A 151 15.70 4.59 -2.37
C ALA A 151 16.89 5.20 -3.12
N GLN A 152 16.75 6.40 -3.68
CA GLN A 152 17.84 7.16 -4.30
C GLN A 152 18.95 7.48 -3.30
N GLU A 153 18.61 8.01 -2.12
CA GLU A 153 19.57 8.29 -1.04
C GLU A 153 20.30 7.01 -0.63
N ARG A 154 19.59 5.89 -0.48
CA ARG A 154 20.23 4.60 -0.17
C ARG A 154 21.23 4.18 -1.25
N LYS A 155 20.88 4.37 -2.52
CA LYS A 155 21.76 4.04 -3.66
C LYS A 155 23.01 4.92 -3.66
N ALA A 156 22.86 6.23 -3.45
CA ALA A 156 23.99 7.16 -3.34
C ALA A 156 24.93 6.77 -2.19
N ARG A 157 24.37 6.45 -1.02
CA ARG A 157 25.13 5.94 0.13
C ARG A 157 25.87 4.65 -0.15
N GLN A 158 25.26 3.72 -0.89
CA GLN A 158 25.91 2.47 -1.27
C GLN A 158 27.08 2.71 -2.23
N GLN A 159 26.92 3.60 -3.21
CA GLN A 159 27.97 3.98 -4.15
C GLN A 159 29.15 4.63 -3.42
N LEU A 160 28.89 5.60 -2.54
CA LEU A 160 29.91 6.25 -1.72
C LEU A 160 30.64 5.24 -0.82
N ASN A 161 29.91 4.39 -0.10
CA ASN A 161 30.53 3.38 0.75
C ASN A 161 31.38 2.37 -0.05
N ALA A 162 30.90 1.94 -1.22
CA ALA A 162 31.66 1.01 -2.07
C ALA A 162 32.94 1.67 -2.61
N PHE A 163 32.88 2.95 -2.95
CA PHE A 163 34.05 3.74 -3.32
C PHE A 163 35.06 3.83 -2.18
N LEU A 164 34.62 4.25 -0.99
CA LEU A 164 35.51 4.34 0.18
C LEU A 164 36.15 2.99 0.52
N LEU A 165 35.37 1.90 0.45
CA LEU A 165 35.84 0.56 0.74
C LEU A 165 36.97 0.11 -0.20
N ARG A 166 36.83 0.33 -1.52
CA ARG A 166 37.86 -0.08 -2.49
C ARG A 166 39.13 0.77 -2.41
N HIS A 167 39.06 1.97 -1.84
CA HIS A 167 40.21 2.85 -1.59
C HIS A 167 40.75 2.74 -0.16
N GLY A 168 40.34 1.71 0.60
CA GLY A 168 40.86 1.47 1.95
C GLY A 168 40.43 2.51 3.00
N GLN A 169 39.46 3.37 2.68
CA GLN A 169 38.97 4.41 3.58
C GLN A 169 37.88 3.85 4.50
N HIS A 170 38.19 3.75 5.79
CA HIS A 170 37.32 3.09 6.77
C HIS A 170 36.82 4.05 7.83
N TRP A 171 35.49 4.16 7.93
CA TRP A 171 34.86 4.78 9.09
C TRP A 171 35.06 3.90 10.34
N PRO A 172 35.42 4.47 11.52
CA PRO A 172 35.71 3.68 12.70
C PRO A 172 34.58 2.71 13.08
N LYS A 173 34.96 1.49 13.44
CA LYS A 173 34.03 0.46 13.91
C LYS A 173 33.24 0.98 15.12
N GLY A 174 31.96 0.63 15.20
CA GLY A 174 31.08 1.02 16.30
C GLY A 174 30.55 2.46 16.23
N LYS A 175 31.00 3.30 15.28
CA LYS A 175 30.45 4.64 15.06
C LYS A 175 29.36 4.63 13.99
N SER A 176 28.33 5.44 14.21
CA SER A 176 27.23 5.64 13.24
C SER A 176 27.69 6.46 12.03
N ARG A 177 27.21 6.09 10.84
CA ARG A 177 27.38 6.88 9.61
C ARG A 177 26.24 7.87 9.44
N TRP A 178 26.40 8.82 8.52
CA TRP A 178 25.38 9.84 8.17
C TRP A 178 25.02 10.71 9.38
N THR A 179 26.06 11.12 10.09
CA THR A 179 26.02 12.04 11.23
C THR A 179 26.95 13.20 10.93
N PRO A 180 26.84 14.34 11.62
CA PRO A 180 27.78 15.47 11.42
C PRO A 180 29.25 15.05 11.55
N ALA A 181 29.56 14.12 12.46
CA ALA A 181 30.92 13.58 12.61
C ALA A 181 31.39 12.77 11.39
N HIS A 182 30.49 11.98 10.78
CA HIS A 182 30.79 11.23 9.56
C HIS A 182 30.93 12.16 8.36
N GLU A 183 30.07 13.18 8.25
CA GLU A 183 30.15 14.20 7.21
C GLU A 183 31.46 14.98 7.27
N ASN A 184 31.88 15.41 8.47
CA ASN A 184 33.17 16.08 8.66
C ASN A 184 34.35 15.17 8.29
N TRP A 185 34.25 13.87 8.59
CA TRP A 185 35.27 12.91 8.17
C TRP A 185 35.33 12.77 6.65
N LEU A 186 34.17 12.61 5.98
CA LEU A 186 34.10 12.56 4.52
C LEU A 186 34.71 13.81 3.88
N ALA A 187 34.42 15.00 4.43
CA ALA A 187 34.97 16.27 3.95
C ALA A 187 36.48 16.40 4.15
N GLY A 188 37.04 15.71 5.16
CA GLY A 188 38.47 15.70 5.44
C GLY A 188 39.28 14.70 4.61
N LEU A 189 38.62 13.81 3.86
CA LEU A 189 39.30 12.80 3.04
C LEU A 189 40.01 13.45 1.85
N LYS A 190 41.32 13.18 1.75
CA LYS A 190 42.15 13.52 0.60
C LYS A 190 42.69 12.24 -0.01
N LEU A 191 42.46 12.06 -1.30
CA LEU A 191 43.03 10.99 -2.10
C LEU A 191 44.22 11.55 -2.89
N ASP A 192 45.22 10.69 -3.11
CA ASP A 192 46.47 11.09 -3.78
C ASP A 192 46.24 11.40 -5.27
N ASP A 193 45.29 10.71 -5.90
CA ASP A 193 44.96 10.90 -7.31
C ASP A 193 43.84 11.95 -7.49
N PRO A 194 44.06 12.99 -8.31
CA PRO A 194 43.08 14.06 -8.50
C PRO A 194 41.78 13.57 -9.16
N TRP A 195 41.81 12.54 -10.00
CA TRP A 195 40.60 12.01 -10.63
C TRP A 195 39.74 11.24 -9.61
N GLN A 196 40.37 10.46 -8.73
CA GLN A 196 39.70 9.81 -7.62
C GLN A 196 39.12 10.82 -6.64
N GLN A 197 39.80 11.94 -6.38
CA GLN A 197 39.27 13.03 -5.54
C GLN A 197 37.99 13.63 -6.15
N VAL A 198 37.94 13.82 -7.48
CA VAL A 198 36.73 14.26 -8.18
C VAL A 198 35.57 13.27 -8.00
N VAL A 199 35.85 11.97 -8.14
CA VAL A 199 34.83 10.91 -7.95
C VAL A 199 34.33 10.89 -6.50
N LEU A 200 35.22 11.02 -5.51
CA LEU A 200 34.86 11.11 -4.10
C LEU A 200 33.89 12.27 -3.86
N GLN A 201 34.24 13.46 -4.34
CA GLN A 201 33.42 14.66 -4.17
C GLN A 201 32.05 14.48 -4.84
N THR A 202 32.01 13.92 -6.06
CA THR A 202 30.77 13.61 -6.78
C THR A 202 29.84 12.71 -5.98
N TYR A 203 30.37 11.67 -5.32
CA TYR A 203 29.56 10.78 -4.50
C TYR A 203 29.10 11.40 -3.18
N ILE A 204 29.92 12.25 -2.56
CA ILE A 204 29.52 13.04 -1.37
C ILE A 204 28.37 13.98 -1.74
N ASP A 205 28.50 14.71 -2.86
CA ASP A 205 27.49 15.66 -3.30
C ASP A 205 26.18 14.95 -3.67
N ALA A 206 26.26 13.79 -4.35
CA ALA A 206 25.09 12.98 -4.66
C ALA A 206 24.37 12.46 -3.40
N GLU A 207 25.10 12.06 -2.36
CA GLU A 207 24.53 11.63 -1.08
C GLU A 207 23.84 12.80 -0.36
N ARG A 208 24.52 13.95 -0.30
CA ARG A 208 23.98 15.17 0.31
C ARG A 208 22.70 15.64 -0.39
N ALA A 209 22.73 15.78 -1.71
CA ALA A 209 21.58 16.22 -2.49
C ALA A 209 20.38 15.27 -2.34
N ALA A 210 20.62 13.95 -2.28
CA ALA A 210 19.56 12.98 -2.04
C ALA A 210 18.99 13.09 -0.61
N GLY A 211 19.84 13.31 0.39
CA GLY A 211 19.42 13.54 1.78
C GLY A 211 18.58 14.80 1.94
N GLU A 212 18.98 15.91 1.31
CA GLU A 212 18.25 17.18 1.31
C GLU A 212 16.87 17.04 0.67
N ARG A 213 16.76 16.37 -0.48
CA ARG A 213 15.47 16.11 -1.14
C ARG A 213 14.52 15.30 -0.26
N VAL A 214 15.05 14.29 0.44
CA VAL A 214 14.27 13.52 1.42
C VAL A 214 13.79 14.40 2.57
N ALA A 215 14.64 15.27 3.10
CA ALA A 215 14.29 16.19 4.19
C ALA A 215 13.19 17.17 3.74
N GLN A 216 13.36 17.80 2.58
CA GLN A 216 12.37 18.72 2.00
C GLN A 216 11.01 18.05 1.81
N LEU A 217 10.98 16.81 1.29
CA LEU A 217 9.71 16.10 1.10
C LEU A 217 9.08 15.63 2.43
N ASN A 218 9.90 15.33 3.45
CA ASN A 218 9.37 15.10 4.81
C ASN A 218 8.67 16.35 5.34
N ASP A 219 9.28 17.52 5.16
CA ASP A 219 8.69 18.78 5.63
C ASP A 219 7.38 19.08 4.89
N GLN A 220 7.34 18.85 3.58
CA GLN A 220 6.10 18.98 2.80
C GLN A 220 5.00 18.02 3.29
N LEU A 221 5.34 16.75 3.57
CA LEU A 221 4.40 15.78 4.16
C LEU A 221 3.87 16.26 5.52
N MET A 222 4.74 16.80 6.39
CA MET A 222 4.31 17.30 7.69
C MET A 222 3.46 18.57 7.59
N ARG A 223 3.69 19.41 6.57
CA ARG A 223 2.85 20.59 6.27
C ARG A 223 1.48 20.22 5.69
N ALA A 224 1.41 19.17 4.87
CA ALA A 224 0.16 18.68 4.29
C ALA A 224 -0.69 17.89 5.30
N LEU A 225 -0.06 17.29 6.31
CA LEU A 225 -0.77 16.43 7.27
C LEU A 225 -1.98 17.11 7.94
N PRO A 226 -1.93 18.35 8.46
CA PRO A 226 -3.09 18.98 9.10
C PRO A 226 -4.29 19.20 8.16
N GLU A 227 -4.05 19.28 6.85
CA GLU A 227 -5.10 19.49 5.83
C GLU A 227 -5.76 18.18 5.40
N TRP A 228 -5.15 17.03 5.73
CA TRP A 228 -5.66 15.73 5.35
C TRP A 228 -6.80 15.28 6.25
N SER A 229 -7.91 14.84 5.67
CA SER A 229 -9.09 14.35 6.39
C SER A 229 -8.78 13.25 7.44
N LEU A 230 -7.74 12.43 7.21
CA LEU A 230 -7.32 11.36 8.13
C LEU A 230 -6.30 11.80 9.19
N ALA A 231 -5.97 13.10 9.31
CA ALA A 231 -5.01 13.60 10.29
C ALA A 231 -5.32 13.19 11.75
N PRO A 232 -6.58 13.22 12.23
CA PRO A 232 -6.89 12.77 13.59
C PRO A 232 -6.61 11.27 13.80
N VAL A 233 -6.80 10.46 12.76
CA VAL A 233 -6.50 9.02 12.80
C VAL A 233 -4.98 8.79 12.80
N VAL A 234 -4.22 9.61 12.07
CA VAL A 234 -2.75 9.62 12.13
C VAL A 234 -2.27 9.88 13.56
N ASP A 235 -2.78 10.94 14.19
CA ASP A 235 -2.40 11.32 15.56
C ASP A 235 -2.78 10.22 16.58
N SER A 236 -3.89 9.51 16.38
CA SER A 236 -4.27 8.35 17.18
C SER A 236 -3.38 7.13 16.98
N LEU A 237 -3.00 6.79 15.73
CA LEU A 237 -2.08 5.68 15.44
C LEU A 237 -0.67 5.90 16.02
N VAL A 238 -0.25 7.16 16.14
CA VAL A 238 1.05 7.56 16.71
C VAL A 238 1.19 7.15 18.19
N ALA A 239 0.08 6.87 18.89
CA ALA A 239 0.12 6.31 20.24
C ALA A 239 0.80 4.93 20.29
N LEU A 240 0.78 4.16 19.20
CA LEU A 240 1.49 2.89 19.11
C LEU A 240 3.01 3.15 19.09
N ARG A 241 3.75 2.47 20.00
CA ARG A 241 5.19 2.70 20.22
C ARG A 241 6.02 2.78 18.94
N GLY A 242 5.78 1.84 18.02
CA GLY A 242 6.54 1.73 16.77
C GLY A 242 6.06 2.59 15.61
N ILE A 243 4.97 3.35 15.77
CA ILE A 243 4.33 4.10 14.67
C ILE A 243 4.54 5.59 14.89
N ASN A 244 5.36 6.25 14.06
CA ASN A 244 5.45 7.72 14.05
C ASN A 244 4.48 8.31 13.01
N LYS A 245 4.40 9.66 12.92
CA LYS A 245 3.49 10.33 11.97
C LYS A 245 3.69 9.84 10.54
N LEU A 246 4.94 9.75 10.09
CA LEU A 246 5.28 9.24 8.77
C LEU A 246 4.78 7.79 8.56
N ALA A 247 5.00 6.90 9.53
CA ALA A 247 4.55 5.51 9.45
C ALA A 247 3.03 5.43 9.37
N ALA A 248 2.32 6.22 10.20
CA ALA A 248 0.87 6.31 10.17
C ALA A 248 0.36 6.89 8.83
N ILE A 249 1.02 7.92 8.28
CA ILE A 249 0.70 8.46 6.96
C ILE A 249 0.83 7.39 5.89
N VAL A 250 1.96 6.69 5.79
CA VAL A 250 2.15 5.63 4.79
C VAL A 250 1.09 4.54 4.93
N LEU A 251 0.77 4.13 6.16
CA LEU A 251 -0.25 3.11 6.39
C LEU A 251 -1.63 3.57 5.94
N LEU A 252 -2.07 4.75 6.36
CA LEU A 252 -3.39 5.27 5.98
C LEU A 252 -3.43 5.66 4.50
N ALA A 253 -2.33 6.16 3.92
CA ALA A 253 -2.19 6.51 2.50
C ALA A 253 -2.38 5.28 1.58
N GLU A 254 -1.83 4.14 2.01
CA GLU A 254 -1.90 2.88 1.26
C GLU A 254 -3.17 2.09 1.52
N LEU A 255 -3.74 2.20 2.72
CA LEU A 255 -4.85 1.36 3.16
C LEU A 255 -6.19 2.08 3.15
N GLY A 256 -6.25 3.41 3.27
CA GLY A 256 -7.48 4.17 3.47
C GLY A 256 -8.25 3.75 4.71
N ASP A 257 -9.58 3.78 4.63
CA ASP A 257 -10.42 3.28 5.70
C ASP A 257 -10.41 1.74 5.77
N ILE A 258 -9.64 1.23 6.72
CA ILE A 258 -9.53 -0.21 7.00
C ILE A 258 -10.71 -0.76 7.83
N SER A 259 -11.71 0.06 8.16
CA SER A 259 -12.98 -0.41 8.71
C SER A 259 -13.73 -1.31 7.72
N ARG A 260 -13.45 -1.20 6.42
CA ARG A 260 -14.01 -2.05 5.34
C ARG A 260 -13.64 -3.54 5.46
N PHE A 261 -12.66 -3.89 6.29
CA PHE A 261 -12.32 -5.28 6.55
C PHE A 261 -13.14 -5.79 7.74
N ASP A 262 -13.92 -6.86 7.53
CA ASP A 262 -14.80 -7.45 8.56
C ASP A 262 -14.02 -7.92 9.79
N SER A 263 -12.76 -8.30 9.60
CA SER A 263 -11.89 -8.75 10.66
C SER A 263 -10.44 -8.32 10.46
N PRO A 264 -9.67 -8.15 11.56
CA PRO A 264 -8.24 -7.87 11.47
C PRO A 264 -7.46 -9.01 10.81
N ARG A 265 -7.98 -10.25 10.81
CA ARG A 265 -7.37 -11.39 10.12
C ARG A 265 -7.40 -11.23 8.60
N GLN A 266 -8.49 -10.68 8.07
CA GLN A 266 -8.62 -10.37 6.65
C GLN A 266 -7.60 -9.30 6.24
N LEU A 267 -7.44 -8.24 7.06
CA LEU A 267 -6.42 -7.21 6.85
C LEU A 267 -4.99 -7.79 6.90
N MET A 268 -4.70 -8.70 7.85
CA MET A 268 -3.39 -9.38 7.90
C MET A 268 -3.10 -10.20 6.64
N ALA A 269 -4.11 -10.86 6.08
CA ALA A 269 -3.99 -11.63 4.84
C ALA A 269 -3.81 -10.70 3.62
N PHE A 270 -4.57 -9.61 3.55
CA PHE A 270 -4.44 -8.57 2.54
C PHE A 270 -3.03 -7.96 2.51
N LEU A 271 -2.42 -7.75 3.68
CA LEU A 271 -1.05 -7.23 3.83
C LEU A 271 0.05 -8.28 3.57
N GLY A 272 -0.34 -9.54 3.32
CA GLY A 272 0.57 -10.64 3.06
C GLY A 272 1.42 -11.03 4.27
N LEU A 273 0.91 -10.83 5.49
CA LEU A 273 1.57 -11.15 6.76
C LEU A 273 1.17 -12.52 7.33
N VAL A 274 0.35 -13.27 6.59
CA VAL A 274 -0.09 -14.63 6.94
C VAL A 274 0.82 -15.66 6.26
N PRO A 275 1.09 -16.82 6.89
CA PRO A 275 1.86 -17.88 6.26
C PRO A 275 1.12 -18.44 5.03
N SER A 276 1.87 -18.77 3.99
CA SER A 276 1.43 -19.67 2.93
C SER A 276 1.13 -21.05 3.52
N GLU A 277 0.17 -21.75 2.92
CA GLU A 277 -0.27 -23.05 3.41
C GLU A 277 -0.47 -24.01 2.23
N HIS A 278 0.13 -25.20 2.35
CA HIS A 278 -0.09 -26.31 1.45
C HIS A 278 -0.59 -27.50 2.29
N SER A 279 -1.87 -27.79 2.16
CA SER A 279 -2.56 -28.78 2.97
C SER A 279 -3.32 -29.74 2.06
N SER A 280 -3.12 -31.05 2.25
CA SER A 280 -3.80 -32.11 1.51
C SER A 280 -3.97 -33.32 2.43
N GLY A 281 -5.16 -33.94 2.45
CA GLY A 281 -5.42 -35.23 3.12
C GLY A 281 -4.77 -35.38 4.50
N GLY A 282 -5.24 -34.62 5.50
CA GLY A 282 -4.76 -34.69 6.89
C GLY A 282 -3.39 -34.04 7.18
N ARG A 283 -2.59 -33.73 6.16
CA ARG A 283 -1.28 -33.09 6.32
C ARG A 283 -1.38 -31.59 6.13
N ARG A 284 -0.85 -30.83 7.09
CA ARG A 284 -0.80 -29.36 7.05
C ARG A 284 0.65 -28.89 7.03
N ARG A 285 1.05 -28.17 5.98
CA ARG A 285 2.38 -27.56 5.87
C ARG A 285 2.26 -26.05 5.69
N GLN A 286 2.81 -25.29 6.64
CA GLN A 286 2.89 -23.84 6.56
C GLN A 286 4.29 -23.40 6.11
N GLY A 287 4.35 -22.43 5.21
CA GLY A 287 5.58 -21.89 4.63
C GLY A 287 5.88 -20.45 5.06
N ALA A 288 6.61 -19.72 4.21
CA ALA A 288 6.87 -18.30 4.37
C ALA A 288 5.57 -17.48 4.30
N ILE A 289 5.60 -16.22 4.75
CA ILE A 289 4.47 -15.31 4.56
C ILE A 289 4.16 -15.13 3.07
N THR A 290 2.90 -14.87 2.72
CA THR A 290 2.47 -14.81 1.31
C THR A 290 3.08 -13.64 0.53
N LEU A 291 3.50 -12.56 1.23
CA LEU A 291 4.04 -11.33 0.62
C LEU A 291 3.07 -10.64 -0.37
N THR A 292 1.81 -11.05 -0.39
CA THR A 292 0.74 -10.49 -1.22
C THR A 292 0.35 -9.08 -0.77
N GLY A 293 -0.25 -8.31 -1.69
CA GLY A 293 -0.75 -6.97 -1.40
C GLY A 293 0.33 -5.92 -1.19
N ASN A 294 0.05 -4.96 -0.30
CA ASN A 294 0.79 -3.69 -0.25
C ASN A 294 2.17 -3.80 0.43
N SER A 295 3.24 -3.69 -0.38
CA SER A 295 4.63 -3.79 0.10
C SER A 295 5.07 -2.60 0.96
N HIS A 296 4.59 -1.39 0.69
CA HIS A 296 4.89 -0.18 1.46
C HIS A 296 4.33 -0.28 2.88
N ALA A 297 3.05 -0.61 3.01
CA ALA A 297 2.39 -0.82 4.30
C ALA A 297 3.04 -1.98 5.08
N ARG A 298 3.30 -3.11 4.43
CA ARG A 298 3.97 -4.27 5.07
C ARG A 298 5.36 -3.90 5.59
N ARG A 299 6.17 -3.20 4.79
CA ARG A 299 7.49 -2.72 5.22
C ARG A 299 7.37 -1.84 6.46
N MET A 300 6.46 -0.89 6.45
CA MET A 300 6.25 0.01 7.60
C MET A 300 5.88 -0.76 8.88
N LEU A 301 5.00 -1.76 8.77
CA LEU A 301 4.62 -2.60 9.90
C LEU A 301 5.80 -3.40 10.47
N ILE A 302 6.65 -3.95 9.59
CA ILE A 302 7.86 -4.69 10.00
C ILE A 302 8.86 -3.76 10.70
N GLU A 303 9.10 -2.57 10.16
CA GLU A 303 9.98 -1.56 10.77
C GLU A 303 9.44 -1.14 12.16
N SER A 304 8.14 -0.89 12.26
CA SER A 304 7.48 -0.56 13.53
C SER A 304 7.55 -1.69 14.56
N ALA A 305 7.48 -2.95 14.12
CA ALA A 305 7.51 -4.12 15.00
C ALA A 305 8.82 -4.25 15.79
N TRP A 306 9.94 -3.76 15.24
CA TRP A 306 11.23 -3.76 15.94
C TRP A 306 11.21 -2.97 17.25
N SER A 307 10.34 -1.97 17.39
CA SER A 307 10.22 -1.18 18.62
C SER A 307 9.72 -1.98 19.82
N TYR A 308 9.09 -3.14 19.60
CA TYR A 308 8.56 -3.99 20.66
C TYR A 308 9.59 -4.97 21.24
N ARG A 309 10.83 -4.98 20.71
CA ARG A 309 11.95 -5.72 21.33
C ARG A 309 12.33 -5.19 22.70
N PHE A 310 12.01 -3.94 22.97
CA PHE A 310 12.31 -3.25 24.21
C PHE A 310 11.22 -3.48 25.27
N PRO A 311 11.51 -3.34 26.58
CA PRO A 311 10.51 -3.46 27.64
C PRO A 311 9.36 -2.45 27.50
N ALA A 312 8.13 -2.87 27.82
CA ALA A 312 6.95 -2.01 27.82
C ALA A 312 7.07 -0.94 28.93
N ARG A 313 6.99 0.34 28.55
CA ARG A 313 7.16 1.51 29.41
C ARG A 313 6.47 2.73 28.78
N GLN A 314 5.88 3.60 29.60
CA GLN A 314 5.37 4.91 29.19
C GLN A 314 6.39 6.01 29.46
N THR A 315 7.40 6.13 28.59
CA THR A 315 8.42 7.18 28.72
C THR A 315 7.83 8.57 28.45
N LYS A 316 8.49 9.64 28.94
CA LYS A 316 8.10 11.03 28.63
C LYS A 316 7.97 11.27 27.13
N HIS A 317 8.91 10.76 26.34
CA HIS A 317 8.88 10.83 24.88
C HIS A 317 7.62 10.18 24.28
N LEU A 318 7.23 8.97 24.73
CA LEU A 318 6.03 8.30 24.22
C LEU A 318 4.74 9.03 24.60
N LYS A 319 4.69 9.61 25.81
CA LYS A 319 3.56 10.43 26.25
C LYS A 319 3.42 11.70 25.41
N ALA A 320 4.53 12.41 25.18
CA ALA A 320 4.56 13.62 24.34
C ALA A 320 4.17 13.31 22.88
N LYS A 321 4.72 12.22 22.33
CA LYS A 321 4.39 11.73 20.98
C LYS A 321 2.89 11.46 20.82
N ALA A 322 2.25 10.90 21.84
CA ALA A 322 0.83 10.58 21.84
C ALA A 322 -0.06 11.73 22.35
N ALA A 323 0.42 12.97 22.47
CA ALA A 323 -0.34 14.06 23.10
C ALA A 323 -1.73 14.24 22.45
N ASN A 324 -1.76 14.30 21.12
CA ASN A 324 -2.97 14.50 20.31
C ASN A 324 -3.80 13.23 20.10
N ALA A 325 -3.32 12.06 20.51
CA ALA A 325 -4.07 10.81 20.34
C ALA A 325 -5.31 10.80 21.24
N SER A 326 -6.39 10.18 20.78
CA SER A 326 -7.59 10.01 21.59
C SER A 326 -7.31 9.20 22.87
N PRO A 327 -8.09 9.37 23.96
CA PRO A 327 -7.96 8.56 25.17
C PRO A 327 -8.06 7.06 24.89
N GLU A 328 -8.91 6.70 23.94
CA GLU A 328 -9.17 5.32 23.56
C GLU A 328 -8.00 4.72 22.76
N ALA A 329 -7.44 5.46 21.80
CA ALA A 329 -6.23 5.06 21.10
C ALA A 329 -5.05 4.89 22.07
N LYS A 330 -4.90 5.76 23.07
CA LYS A 330 -3.90 5.63 24.15
C LYS A 330 -4.08 4.33 24.94
N ARG A 331 -5.33 3.97 25.28
CA ARG A 331 -5.67 2.72 25.99
C ARG A 331 -5.32 1.48 25.17
N ILE A 332 -5.73 1.44 23.90
CA ILE A 332 -5.42 0.35 22.98
C ILE A 332 -3.90 0.24 22.78
N ALA A 333 -3.20 1.37 22.60
CA ALA A 333 -1.76 1.39 22.42
C ALA A 333 -0.98 0.86 23.63
N TRP A 334 -1.45 1.12 24.86
CA TRP A 334 -0.87 0.54 26.06
C TRP A 334 -1.07 -0.99 26.10
N LYS A 335 -2.29 -1.48 25.82
CA LYS A 335 -2.59 -2.91 25.70
C LYS A 335 -1.71 -3.57 24.64
N ALA A 336 -1.55 -2.92 23.49
CA ALA A 336 -0.67 -3.36 22.41
C ALA A 336 0.79 -3.46 22.89
N GLN A 337 1.29 -2.44 23.58
CA GLN A 337 2.67 -2.42 24.06
C GLN A 337 2.96 -3.56 25.03
N VAL A 338 2.13 -3.76 26.05
CA VAL A 338 2.29 -4.84 27.04
C VAL A 338 2.28 -6.20 26.33
N ARG A 339 1.30 -6.44 25.45
CA ARG A 339 1.14 -7.71 24.75
C ARG A 339 2.27 -8.00 23.78
N LEU A 340 2.59 -7.06 22.89
CA LEU A 340 3.58 -7.25 21.83
C LEU A 340 5.01 -7.36 22.39
N CYS A 341 5.35 -6.58 23.42
CA CYS A 341 6.63 -6.73 24.13
C CYS A 341 6.72 -8.05 24.90
N GLY A 342 5.61 -8.53 25.49
CA GLY A 342 5.54 -9.86 26.09
C GLY A 342 5.77 -10.96 25.05
N ARG A 343 5.02 -10.91 23.95
CA ARG A 343 5.11 -11.88 22.85
C ARG A 343 6.50 -11.92 22.22
N TYR A 344 7.14 -10.76 22.01
CA TYR A 344 8.50 -10.69 21.47
C TYR A 344 9.48 -11.47 22.36
N ARG A 345 9.43 -11.24 23.68
CA ARG A 345 10.27 -11.95 24.67
C ARG A 345 9.99 -13.44 24.68
N THR A 346 8.73 -13.86 24.68
CA THR A 346 8.35 -15.28 24.67
C THR A 346 8.90 -16.00 23.43
N LEU A 347 8.72 -15.43 22.23
CA LEU A 347 9.21 -16.04 20.99
C LEU A 347 10.74 -16.08 20.92
N THR A 348 11.40 -15.01 21.38
CA THR A 348 12.87 -14.95 21.42
C THR A 348 13.44 -15.99 22.39
N ARG A 349 12.83 -16.14 23.58
CA ARG A 349 13.22 -17.17 24.57
C ARG A 349 13.00 -18.59 24.05
N ALA A 350 12.00 -18.79 23.19
CA ALA A 350 11.78 -20.06 22.48
C ALA A 350 12.76 -20.30 21.32
N GLY A 351 13.85 -19.51 21.21
CA GLY A 351 14.90 -19.69 20.20
C GLY A 351 14.49 -19.29 18.77
N LYS A 352 13.37 -18.57 18.58
CA LYS A 352 12.92 -18.17 17.24
C LYS A 352 13.84 -17.09 16.66
N ASN A 353 14.14 -17.19 15.37
CA ASN A 353 14.91 -16.18 14.64
C ASN A 353 14.25 -14.79 14.78
N THR A 354 15.05 -13.77 15.09
CA THR A 354 14.57 -12.40 15.34
C THR A 354 13.71 -11.84 14.21
N LYS A 355 14.03 -12.14 12.95
CA LYS A 355 13.25 -11.70 11.79
C LYS A 355 11.85 -12.31 11.80
N LEU A 356 11.74 -13.60 12.13
CA LEU A 356 10.45 -14.28 12.28
C LEU A 356 9.64 -13.74 13.46
N VAL A 357 10.32 -13.40 14.58
CA VAL A 357 9.67 -12.73 15.71
C VAL A 357 9.10 -11.39 15.28
N CYS A 358 9.87 -10.56 14.58
CA CYS A 358 9.41 -9.27 14.06
C CYS A 358 8.21 -9.41 13.13
N VAL A 359 8.20 -10.38 12.22
CA VAL A 359 7.04 -10.65 11.35
C VAL A 359 5.80 -11.03 12.16
N ALA A 360 5.95 -11.88 13.19
CA ALA A 360 4.85 -12.26 14.06
C ALA A 360 4.30 -11.07 14.86
N ILE A 361 5.18 -10.17 15.34
CA ILE A 361 4.77 -8.93 16.01
C ILE A 361 4.09 -7.97 15.04
N ALA A 362 4.62 -7.80 13.82
CA ALA A 362 4.01 -6.96 12.79
C ALA A 362 2.59 -7.44 12.45
N ARG A 363 2.42 -8.75 12.27
CA ARG A 363 1.09 -9.36 12.04
C ARG A 363 0.13 -9.04 13.18
N GLU A 364 0.54 -9.15 14.43
CA GLU A 364 -0.34 -8.88 15.57
C GLU A 364 -0.60 -7.38 15.78
N LEU A 365 0.37 -6.52 15.46
CA LEU A 365 0.25 -5.05 15.46
C LEU A 365 -0.87 -4.57 14.53
N VAL A 366 -1.07 -5.23 13.38
CA VAL A 366 -2.19 -4.95 12.46
C VAL A 366 -3.55 -5.02 13.17
N GLY A 367 -3.72 -5.95 14.11
CA GLY A 367 -4.97 -6.06 14.86
C GLY A 367 -5.24 -4.84 15.74
N PHE A 368 -4.19 -4.27 16.35
CA PHE A 368 -4.30 -3.05 17.15
C PHE A 368 -4.49 -1.80 16.29
N ILE A 369 -3.88 -1.74 15.11
CA ILE A 369 -4.11 -0.66 14.15
C ILE A 369 -5.56 -0.69 13.68
N TRP A 370 -6.08 -1.87 13.32
CA TRP A 370 -7.48 -2.04 12.93
C TRP A 370 -8.45 -1.64 14.03
N ASP A 371 -8.17 -2.01 15.28
CA ASP A 371 -8.98 -1.63 16.44
C ASP A 371 -9.02 -0.11 16.65
N ILE A 372 -7.86 0.58 16.60
CA ILE A 372 -7.82 2.05 16.67
C ILE A 372 -8.60 2.66 15.50
N VAL A 373 -8.33 2.26 14.26
CA VAL A 373 -8.97 2.89 13.09
C VAL A 373 -10.49 2.71 13.11
N ARG A 374 -11.01 1.54 13.50
CA ARG A 374 -12.46 1.33 13.62
C ARG A 374 -13.14 2.23 14.64
N GLN A 375 -12.41 2.69 15.64
CA GLN A 375 -12.95 3.57 16.69
C GLN A 375 -12.79 5.06 16.35
N GLU A 376 -11.76 5.41 15.56
CA GLU A 376 -11.49 6.80 15.17
C GLU A 376 -12.23 7.21 13.89
N MET A 377 -12.36 6.32 12.89
CA MET A 377 -13.01 6.65 11.61
C MET A 377 -14.44 7.17 11.75
N PRO A 378 -15.33 6.58 12.58
CA PRO A 378 -16.68 7.10 12.77
C PRO A 378 -16.73 8.53 13.35
N ARG A 379 -15.65 9.00 13.98
CA ARG A 379 -15.57 10.36 14.55
C ARG A 379 -15.22 11.42 13.51
N LEU A 380 -14.82 11.01 12.31
CA LEU A 380 -14.52 11.92 11.19
C LEU A 380 -15.78 12.30 10.41
N SER A 381 -16.82 11.47 10.45
CA SER A 381 -18.11 11.79 9.82
C SER A 381 -18.86 12.80 10.70
N PRO A 382 -19.43 13.89 10.13
CA PRO A 382 -20.33 14.74 10.90
C PRO A 382 -21.53 13.90 11.36
N ALA A 383 -21.96 14.10 12.61
CA ALA A 383 -23.20 13.52 13.10
C ALA A 383 -24.34 13.91 12.14
N PRO A 384 -25.28 13.00 11.79
CA PRO A 384 -26.43 13.38 11.01
C PRO A 384 -27.16 14.51 11.75
N THR A 385 -27.26 15.67 11.10
CA THR A 385 -28.11 16.76 11.59
C THR A 385 -29.52 16.18 11.73
N PRO A 386 -30.15 16.20 12.92
CA PRO A 386 -31.52 15.76 13.03
C PRO A 386 -32.35 16.62 12.08
N ALA A 387 -33.01 15.97 11.12
CA ALA A 387 -33.96 16.62 10.24
C ALA A 387 -35.11 17.12 11.12
N THR A 388 -35.06 18.39 11.52
CA THR A 388 -36.24 19.12 11.96
C THR A 388 -37.10 19.33 10.72
N HIS A 389 -38.02 18.40 10.47
CA HIS A 389 -39.16 18.67 9.61
C HIS A 389 -40.18 19.50 10.41
N PRO A 390 -40.67 20.63 9.88
CA PRO A 390 -41.83 21.33 10.42
C PRO A 390 -43.12 20.52 10.26
#